data_AF-A0A2V6XR68-F1
#
_entry.id   AF-A0A2V6XR68-F1
#
_cell.length_a   1.000
_cell.length_b   1.000
_cell.length_c   1.000
_cell.angle_alpha   90.00
_cell.angle_beta   90.00
_cell.angle_gamma   90.00
#
_symmetry.space_group_name_H-M   'P 1'
#
loop_
_entity.id
_entity.type
_entity.pdbx_description
1 polymer ?
#
loop_
_entity_poly.entity_id
_entity_poly.type
_entity_poly.pdbx_seq_one_letter_code
_entity_poly.pdbx_strand_id
1 'polypeptide(L)' 'MASAWPSRLLEAEAKLRRLFAERAADDAAVHTAVGEVERARSEVRLVHLLTHLKTRDLLTDEQRRIYHQARWGAP' A
#
# COMPACT_ATOMS: atom_id res chain seq x y z
N MET A 1 -9.48 -13.16 9.82
CA MET A 1 -8.06 -12.76 9.71
C MET A 1 -8.00 -11.28 9.37
N ALA A 2 -7.84 -10.41 10.38
CA ALA A 2 -7.58 -9.00 10.13
C ALA A 2 -6.19 -8.90 9.46
N SER A 3 -6.12 -8.35 8.25
CA SER A 3 -4.90 -8.31 7.44
C SER A 3 -3.79 -7.52 8.14
N ALA A 4 -2.67 -8.17 8.46
CA ALA A 4 -1.51 -7.62 9.16
C ALA A 4 -0.63 -6.66 8.32
N TRP A 5 -1.21 -6.06 7.26
CA TRP A 5 -0.44 -5.44 6.17
C TRP A 5 -0.39 -3.92 6.25
N PRO A 6 -1.48 -3.22 6.65
CA PRO A 6 -1.40 -1.80 6.97
C PRO A 6 -0.43 -1.52 8.13
N SER A 7 -0.31 -2.45 9.10
CA SER A 7 0.57 -2.27 10.25
C SER A 7 2.05 -2.22 9.85
N ARG A 8 2.50 -3.05 8.91
CA ARG A 8 3.90 -3.05 8.44
C ARG A 8 4.33 -1.74 7.79
N LEU A 9 3.46 -1.16 6.96
CA LEU A 9 3.76 0.16 6.37
C LEU A 9 3.84 1.23 7.46
N LEU A 10 2.92 1.23 8.42
CA LEU A 10 2.94 2.17 9.54
C LEU A 10 4.19 1.99 10.43
N GLU A 11 4.60 0.74 10.68
CA GLU A 11 5.80 0.41 11.44
C GLU A 11 7.08 0.87 10.72
N ALA A 12 7.19 0.66 9.41
CA ALA A 12 8.34 1.11 8.61
C ALA A 12 8.42 2.65 8.57
N GLU A 13 7.30 3.32 8.37
CA GLU A 13 7.20 4.78 8.42
C GLU A 13 7.54 5.33 9.82
N ALA A 14 7.09 4.67 10.89
CA ALA A 14 7.44 5.05 12.25
C ALA A 14 8.93 4.85 12.55
N LYS A 15 9.54 3.77 12.05
CA LYS A 15 10.99 3.54 12.15
C LYS A 15 11.78 4.66 11.47
N LEU A 16 11.42 5.03 10.24
CA LEU A 16 12.06 6.13 9.53
C LEU A 16 11.95 7.45 10.32
N ARG A 17 10.77 7.78 10.86
CA ARG A 17 10.59 8.98 11.68
C ARG A 17 11.45 8.97 12.95
N ARG A 18 11.58 7.81 13.62
CA ARG A 18 12.42 7.67 14.82
C ARG A 18 13.89 7.92 14.53
N LEU A 19 14.43 7.42 13.41
CA LEU A 19 15.83 7.66 13.03
C LEU A 19 16.18 9.16 13.01
N PHE A 20 15.29 9.99 12.46
CA PHE A 20 15.48 11.44 12.43
C PHE A 20 15.23 12.09 13.79
N ALA A 21 14.16 11.70 14.50
CA ALA A 21 13.84 12.26 15.81
C ALA A 21 14.96 12.03 16.84
N GLU A 22 15.61 10.87 16.77
CA GLU A 22 16.69 10.45 17.66
C GLU A 22 18.08 10.89 17.19
N ARG A 23 18.17 11.61 16.05
CA ARG A 23 19.44 12.01 15.41
C ARG A 23 20.36 10.81 15.11
N ALA A 24 19.78 9.65 14.83
CA ALA A 24 20.45 8.40 14.50
C ALA A 24 20.47 8.11 12.98
N ALA A 25 20.02 9.06 12.16
CA ALA A 25 20.02 8.94 10.71
C ALA A 25 21.43 9.18 10.15
N ASP A 26 22.01 8.14 9.55
CA ASP A 26 23.10 8.22 8.59
C ASP A 26 22.63 7.77 7.19
N ASP A 27 23.47 7.94 6.17
CA ASP A 27 23.12 7.62 4.78
C ASP A 27 22.66 6.17 4.62
N ALA A 28 23.35 5.22 5.26
CA ALA A 28 23.03 3.80 5.16
C ALA A 28 21.70 3.46 5.84
N ALA A 29 21.43 4.04 7.02
CA ALA A 29 20.20 3.86 7.77
C ALA A 29 19.00 4.46 7.02
N VAL A 30 19.17 5.63 6.40
CA VAL A 30 18.13 6.26 5.57
C VAL A 30 17.82 5.42 4.34
N HIS A 31 18.84 4.99 3.59
CA HIS A 31 18.64 4.12 2.42
C HIS A 31 17.90 2.83 2.79
N THR A 32 18.28 2.21 3.91
CA THR A 32 17.64 0.98 4.40
C THR A 32 16.18 1.23 4.77
N ALA A 33 15.90 2.26 5.57
CA ALA A 33 14.55 2.56 6.05
C ALA A 33 13.61 2.97 4.90
N VAL A 34 14.09 3.74 3.93
CA VAL A 34 13.30 4.09 2.73
C VAL A 34 13.00 2.83 1.91
N GLY A 35 13.98 1.93 1.73
CA GLY A 35 13.76 0.66 1.02
C GLY A 35 12.71 -0.22 1.70
N GLU A 36 12.67 -0.23 3.03
CA GLU A 36 11.63 -0.94 3.81
C GLU A 36 10.24 -0.32 3.62
N VAL A 37 10.14 1.02 3.66
CA VAL A 37 8.88 1.75 3.43
C VAL A 37 8.35 1.46 2.03
N GLU A 38 9.19 1.55 1.00
CA GLU A 38 8.77 1.35 -0.39
C GLU A 38 8.37 -0.11 -0.66
N ARG A 39 9.04 -1.08 -0.02
CA ARG A 39 8.60 -2.48 -0.07
C ARG A 39 7.22 -2.67 0.57
N ALA A 40 7.01 -2.16 1.78
CA ALA A 40 5.71 -2.27 2.46
C ALA A 40 4.59 -1.55 1.68
N ARG A 41 4.91 -0.39 1.09
CA ARG A 41 3.98 0.38 0.26
C ARG A 41 3.59 -0.38 -1.00
N SER A 42 4.56 -1.00 -1.69
CA SER A 42 4.29 -1.76 -2.91
C SER A 42 3.43 -2.98 -2.62
N GLU A 43 3.66 -3.68 -1.50
CA GLU A 43 2.82 -4.80 -1.04
C GLU A 43 1.36 -4.36 -0.84
N VAL A 44 1.12 -3.28 -0.10
CA VAL A 44 -0.24 -2.75 0.11
C VAL A 44 -0.90 -2.39 -1.22
N ARG A 45 -0.17 -1.71 -2.12
CA ARG A 45 -0.70 -1.32 -3.43
C ARG A 45 -1.04 -2.54 -4.29
N LEU A 46 -0.16 -3.54 -4.30
CA LEU A 46 -0.36 -4.76 -5.07
C LEU A 46 -1.62 -5.49 -4.61
N VAL A 47 -1.78 -5.64 -3.30
CA VAL A 47 -2.95 -6.31 -2.71
C VAL A 47 -4.24 -5.59 -3.06
N HIS A 48 -4.24 -4.27 -2.96
CA HIS A 48 -5.37 -3.45 -3.36
C HIS A 48 -5.75 -3.70 -4.83
N LEU A 49 -4.78 -3.64 -5.75
CA LEU A 49 -5.01 -3.80 -7.17
C LEU A 49 -5.42 -5.23 -7.54
N LEU A 50 -4.79 -6.24 -6.95
CA LEU A 50 -5.16 -7.64 -7.18
C LEU A 50 -6.55 -7.95 -6.62
N THR A 51 -6.93 -7.34 -5.48
CA THR A 51 -8.29 -7.46 -4.96
C THR A 51 -9.29 -6.86 -5.94
N HIS A 52 -8.98 -5.70 -6.52
CA HIS A 52 -9.84 -5.10 -7.54
C HIS A 52 -10.04 -6.02 -8.76
N LEU A 53 -8.97 -6.65 -9.27
CA LEU A 53 -9.08 -7.61 -10.38
C LEU A 53 -9.98 -8.80 -10.00
N LYS A 54 -9.74 -9.41 -8.84
CA LYS A 54 -10.55 -10.54 -8.35
C LYS A 54 -12.01 -10.16 -8.16
N THR A 55 -12.29 -8.97 -7.61
CA THR A 55 -13.66 -8.47 -7.48
C THR A 55 -14.30 -8.31 -8.85
N ARG A 56 -13.61 -7.70 -9.81
CA ARG A 56 -14.12 -7.52 -11.17
C ARG A 56 -14.54 -8.85 -11.79
N ASP A 57 -13.77 -9.91 -11.59
CA ASP A 57 -14.04 -11.23 -12.17
C ASP A 57 -15.33 -11.88 -11.64
N LEU A 58 -15.81 -11.47 -10.45
CA LEU A 58 -17.07 -11.94 -9.86
C LEU A 58 -18.31 -11.17 -10.34
N LEU A 59 -18.13 -10.05 -11.04
CA LEU A 59 -19.22 -9.14 -11.43
C LEU A 59 -19.77 -9.46 -12.82
N THR A 60 -21.07 -9.21 -13.02
CA THR A 60 -21.66 -9.14 -14.36
C THR A 60 -21.16 -7.90 -15.11
N ASP A 61 -21.35 -7.85 -16.43
CA ASP A 61 -20.88 -6.72 -17.24
C ASP A 61 -21.47 -5.38 -16.79
N GLU A 62 -22.76 -5.36 -16.47
CA GLU A 62 -23.41 -4.15 -15.95
C GLU A 62 -22.86 -3.73 -14.58
N GLN A 63 -22.61 -4.70 -13.69
CA GLN A 63 -21.97 -4.43 -12.41
C GLN A 63 -20.53 -3.93 -12.58
N ARG A 64 -19.77 -4.45 -13.56
CA ARG A 64 -18.41 -3.95 -13.87
C ARG A 64 -18.46 -2.50 -14.32
N ARG A 65 -19.43 -2.11 -15.14
CA ARG A 65 -19.60 -0.73 -15.61
C ARG A 65 -19.86 0.22 -14.44
N ILE A 66 -20.79 -0.13 -13.55
CA ILE A 66 -21.10 0.65 -12.34
C ILE A 66 -19.89 0.71 -11.41
N TYR A 67 -19.23 -0.42 -11.16
CA TYR A 67 -18.07 -0.52 -10.28
C TYR A 67 -16.88 0.29 -10.79
N HIS A 68 -16.63 0.29 -12.10
CA HIS A 68 -15.59 1.11 -12.72
C HIS A 68 -15.90 2.60 -12.54
N GLN A 69 -17.13 3.01 -12.85
CA GLN A 69 -17.54 4.41 -12.72
C GLN A 69 -17.43 4.92 -11.28
N ALA A 70 -17.85 4.12 -10.30
CA ALA A 70 -17.73 4.49 -8.89
C ALA A 70 -16.27 4.63 -8.41
N ARG A 71 -15.34 3.91 -9.05
CA ARG A 71 -13.94 3.83 -8.60
C ARG A 71 -12.99 4.76 -9.37
N TRP A 72 -13.23 5.01 -10.65
CA TRP A 72 -12.37 5.82 -11.53
C TRP A 72 -13.08 6.99 -12.21
N GLY A 73 -14.39 7.15 -12.02
CA GLY A 73 -15.18 8.13 -12.76
C GLY A 73 -15.65 7.61 -14.12
N ALA A 74 -16.44 8.42 -14.82
CA ALA A 74 -16.75 8.14 -16.21
C ALA A 74 -15.50 8.38 -17.08
N PRO A 75 -15.25 7.55 -18.11
CA PRO A 75 -14.20 7.82 -19.09
C PRO A 75 -14.44 9.13 -19.84
#